data_AF-A0A497P3Y3-F1
#
_entry.id   AF-A0A497P3Y3-F1
#
_cell.length_a   1.000
_cell.length_b   1.000
_cell.length_c   1.000
_cell.angle_alpha   90.00
_cell.angle_beta   90.00
_cell.angle_gamma   90.00
#
_symmetry.space_group_name_H-M   'P 1'
#
loop_
_entity.id
_entity.type
_entity.pdbx_description
1 polymer ?
#
loop_
_entity_poly.entity_id
_entity_poly.type
_entity_poly.pdbx_seq_one_letter_code
_entity_poly.pdbx_strand_id
1 'polypeptide(L)'
;ELGGVKTVSITINGKSLQKNVTLNAGESKLIIFTAEMNKPGVYTVSAGGKAATLKVNMAASVLVVNASIVLSVISVVAIVILAVALIKRTSRTK
;
A
#
# COMPACT_ATOMS: atom_id res chain seq x y z
N GLU A 1 -4.80 28.70 32.47
CA GLU A 1 -4.38 29.40 31.24
C GLU A 1 -5.46 30.38 30.82
N LEU A 2 -5.09 31.57 30.32
CA LEU A 2 -6.05 32.53 29.76
C LEU A 2 -6.62 31.98 28.45
N GLY A 3 -7.89 32.25 28.18
CA GLY A 3 -8.55 31.86 26.92
C GLY A 3 -7.94 32.59 25.72
N GLY A 4 -8.15 32.04 24.52
CA GLY A 4 -7.65 32.62 23.28
C GLY A 4 -7.56 31.62 22.13
N VAL A 5 -7.06 32.08 21.00
CA VAL A 5 -6.76 31.23 19.85
C VAL A 5 -5.41 30.57 20.05
N LYS A 6 -5.38 29.23 20.04
CA LYS A 6 -4.15 28.43 20.05
C LYS A 6 -4.01 27.68 18.73
N THR A 7 -2.81 27.68 18.17
CA THR A 7 -2.47 26.87 17.00
C THR A 7 -1.92 25.53 17.47
N VAL A 8 -2.56 24.45 17.05
CA VAL A 8 -2.13 23.07 17.31
C VAL A 8 -1.58 22.50 16.01
N SER A 9 -0.40 21.89 16.08
CA SER A 9 0.27 21.28 14.93
C SER A 9 0.65 19.83 15.17
N ILE A 10 0.59 19.04 14.10
CA ILE A 10 1.19 17.72 14.01
C ILE A 10 2.12 17.67 12.81
N THR A 11 3.16 16.85 12.88
CA THR A 11 4.05 16.62 11.74
C THR A 11 4.07 15.13 11.41
N ILE A 12 3.91 14.80 10.13
CA ILE A 12 3.99 13.44 9.61
C ILE A 12 5.07 13.41 8.53
N ASN A 13 6.17 12.72 8.79
CA ASN A 13 7.31 12.61 7.86
C ASN A 13 7.80 13.98 7.33
N GLY A 14 7.93 14.95 8.24
CA GLY A 14 8.33 16.33 7.92
C GLY A 14 7.22 17.25 7.39
N LYS A 15 6.04 16.72 7.02
CA LYS A 15 4.90 17.54 6.58
C LYS A 15 4.05 17.96 7.78
N SER A 16 3.88 19.26 7.97
CA SER A 16 3.09 19.82 9.07
C SER A 16 1.62 20.01 8.69
N LEU A 17 0.71 19.63 9.58
CA LEU A 17 -0.72 19.94 9.54
C LEU A 17 -1.05 20.79 10.76
N GLN A 18 -1.84 21.84 10.59
CA GLN A 18 -2.15 22.79 11.65
C GLN A 18 -3.65 23.06 11.75
N LYS A 19 -4.13 23.32 12.96
CA LYS A 19 -5.50 23.77 13.23
C LYS A 19 -5.48 24.87 14.28
N ASN A 20 -6.26 25.92 14.04
CA ASN A 20 -6.50 26.97 15.02
C ASN A 20 -7.72 26.59 15.86
N VAL A 21 -7.60 26.76 17.18
CA VAL A 21 -8.64 26.39 18.14
C VAL A 21 -8.82 27.52 19.12
N THR A 22 -10.05 27.99 19.25
CA THR A 22 -10.41 28.95 20.31
C THR A 22 -10.79 28.17 21.57
N LEU A 23 -10.14 28.51 22.68
CA LEU A 23 -10.40 27.96 24.01
C LEU A 23 -10.82 29.08 24.96
N ASN A 24 -11.84 28.83 25.76
CA ASN A 24 -12.14 29.65 26.92
C ASN A 24 -11.12 29.41 28.04
N ALA A 25 -11.07 30.31 29.03
CA ALA A 25 -10.19 30.14 30.18
C ALA A 25 -10.51 28.83 30.92
N GLY A 26 -9.51 27.97 31.09
CA GLY A 26 -9.67 26.65 31.72
C GLY A 26 -10.32 25.57 30.84
N GLU A 27 -10.73 25.87 29.61
CA GLU A 27 -11.32 24.89 28.70
C GLU A 27 -10.25 23.95 28.11
N SER A 28 -10.61 22.68 27.93
CA SER A 28 -9.83 21.69 27.20
C SER A 28 -10.64 21.14 26.02
N LYS A 29 -10.04 21.03 24.84
CA LYS A 29 -10.65 20.43 23.65
C LYS A 29 -9.79 19.31 23.08
N LEU A 30 -10.44 18.23 22.67
CA LEU A 30 -9.82 17.17 21.88
C LEU A 30 -9.74 17.61 20.41
N ILE A 31 -8.54 17.54 19.83
CA ILE A 31 -8.31 17.88 18.42
C ILE A 31 -7.90 16.63 17.65
N ILE A 32 -8.62 16.35 16.57
CA ILE A 32 -8.39 15.20 15.70
C ILE A 32 -7.80 15.66 14.38
N PHE A 33 -6.72 15.01 13.95
CA PHE A 33 -6.16 15.14 12.61
C PHE A 33 -6.34 13.83 11.85
N THR A 34 -6.72 13.94 10.58
CA THR A 34 -6.89 12.79 9.69
C THR A 34 -5.83 12.89 8.59
N ALA A 35 -5.14 11.78 8.33
CA ALA A 35 -4.16 11.67 7.27
C ALA A 35 -4.26 10.30 6.60
N GLU A 36 -4.05 10.26 5.29
CA GLU A 36 -4.05 9.04 4.49
C GLU A 36 -2.63 8.66 4.06
N MET A 37 -2.30 7.37 4.19
CA MET A 37 -1.00 6.82 3.81
C MET A 37 -1.16 5.79 2.69
N ASN A 38 -0.99 6.24 1.44
CA ASN A 38 -1.21 5.41 0.25
C ASN A 38 -0.03 4.48 -0.09
N LYS A 39 1.11 4.65 0.57
CA LYS A 39 2.33 3.88 0.31
C LYS A 39 2.73 3.11 1.57
N PRO A 40 3.17 1.85 1.44
CA PRO A 40 3.79 1.16 2.56
C PRO A 40 5.06 1.89 2.99
N GLY A 41 5.33 1.90 4.30
CA GLY A 41 6.47 2.62 4.87
C GLY A 41 6.34 2.85 6.37
N VAL A 42 7.40 3.43 6.95
CA VAL A 42 7.42 3.88 8.34
C VAL A 42 7.29 5.40 8.35
N TYR A 43 6.28 5.90 9.06
CA TYR A 43 5.98 7.31 9.18
C TYR A 43 6.23 7.77 10.62
N THR A 44 7.07 8.78 10.80
CA THR A 44 7.23 9.44 12.10
C THR A 44 6.14 10.49 12.25
N VAL A 45 5.31 10.35 13.29
CA VAL A 45 4.25 11.29 13.66
C VAL A 45 4.67 12.00 14.93
N SER A 46 4.67 13.34 14.92
CA SER A 46 5.01 14.14 16.10
C SER A 46 3.99 15.21 16.40
N ALA A 47 3.69 15.41 17.68
CA ALA A 47 2.75 16.40 18.18
C ALA A 47 3.20 16.88 19.57
N GLY A 48 3.24 18.20 19.78
CA GLY A 48 3.58 18.78 21.09
C GLY A 48 4.91 18.27 21.69
N GLY A 49 5.94 18.08 20.86
CA GLY A 49 7.25 17.57 21.28
C GLY A 49 7.31 16.06 21.56
N LYS A 50 6.21 15.32 21.43
CA LYS A 50 6.18 13.85 21.47
C LYS A 50 6.24 13.29 20.06
N ALA A 51 6.89 12.15 19.87
CA ALA A 51 6.96 11.45 18.59
C ALA A 51 6.60 9.96 18.74
N ALA A 52 5.98 9.42 17.70
CA ALA A 52 5.61 8.01 17.59
C ALA A 52 5.78 7.55 16.13
N THR A 53 5.95 6.24 15.92
CA THR A 53 6.10 5.65 14.58
C THR A 53 4.85 4.89 14.17
N LEU A 54 4.34 5.16 12.97
CA LEU A 54 3.28 4.41 12.31
C LEU A 54 3.87 3.58 11.18
N LYS A 55 3.76 2.25 11.27
CA LYS A 55 4.18 1.32 10.22
C LYS A 55 2.98 0.96 9.34
N VAL A 56 3.06 1.27 8.06
CA VAL A 56 2.06 0.92 7.05
C VAL A 56 2.60 -0.24 6.22
N ASN A 57 1.92 -1.37 6.27
CA ASN A 57 2.32 -2.56 5.52
C ASN A 57 1.68 -2.54 4.13
N MET A 58 2.36 -3.17 3.17
CA MET A 58 1.79 -3.39 1.85
C MET A 58 0.64 -4.37 1.97
N ALA A 59 -0.47 -4.11 1.28
CA ALA A 59 -1.54 -5.10 1.16
C ALA A 59 -0.98 -6.35 0.47
N ALA A 60 -1.31 -7.54 0.99
CA ALA A 60 -0.98 -8.78 0.33
C ALA A 60 -1.71 -8.83 -1.02
N SER A 61 -0.97 -8.98 -2.12
CA SER A 61 -1.56 -9.31 -3.41
C SER A 61 -1.71 -10.82 -3.50
N VAL A 62 -2.94 -11.29 -3.75
CA VAL A 62 -3.21 -12.70 -4.03
C VAL A 62 -3.31 -12.85 -5.54
N LEU A 63 -2.42 -13.65 -6.13
CA LEU A 63 -2.55 -14.05 -7.52
C LEU A 63 -3.49 -15.26 -7.59
N VAL A 64 -4.71 -15.05 -8.10
CA VAL A 64 -5.64 -16.14 -8.40
C VAL A 64 -5.38 -16.61 -9.82
N VAL A 65 -4.70 -17.74 -9.98
CA VAL A 65 -4.56 -18.41 -11.27
C VAL A 65 -5.73 -19.37 -11.50
N ASN A 66 -6.36 -19.29 -12.67
CA ASN A 66 -7.40 -20.24 -13.05
C ASN A 66 -6.74 -21.54 -13.54
N ALA A 67 -7.03 -22.64 -12.85
CA ALA A 67 -6.50 -23.97 -13.18
C ALA A 67 -6.79 -24.36 -14.63
N SER A 68 -7.98 -24.07 -15.15
CA SER A 68 -8.34 -24.37 -16.54
C SER A 68 -7.46 -23.63 -17.55
N ILE A 69 -7.05 -22.39 -17.24
CA ILE A 69 -6.13 -21.62 -18.09
C ILE A 69 -4.75 -22.28 -18.06
N VAL A 70 -4.26 -22.66 -16.88
CA VAL A 70 -2.94 -23.33 -16.74
C VAL A 70 -2.94 -24.66 -17.49
N LEU A 71 -3.97 -25.49 -17.33
CA LEU A 71 -4.11 -26.76 -18.05
C LEU A 71 -4.19 -26.55 -19.57
N SER A 72 -4.92 -25.52 -20.02
CA SER A 72 -5.02 -25.16 -21.44
C SER A 72 -3.66 -24.78 -22.03
N VAL A 73 -2.89 -23.93 -21.35
CA VAL A 73 -1.53 -23.55 -21.79
C VAL A 73 -0.61 -24.76 -21.86
N ILE A 74 -0.63 -25.62 -20.84
CA ILE A 74 0.15 -26.88 -20.84
C ILE A 74 -0.24 -27.76 -22.03
N SER A 75 -1.53 -27.91 -22.30
CA SER A 75 -2.05 -28.70 -23.43
C SER A 75 -1.56 -28.16 -24.78
N VAL A 76 -1.66 -26.84 -25.00
CA VAL A 76 -1.20 -26.20 -26.24
C VAL A 76 0.30 -26.40 -26.44
N VAL A 77 1.11 -26.20 -25.40
CA VAL A 77 2.57 -26.40 -25.47
C VAL A 77 2.90 -27.85 -25.81
N ALA A 78 2.22 -28.82 -25.19
CA ALA A 78 2.42 -30.24 -25.49
C ALA A 78 2.08 -30.59 -26.96
N ILE A 79 0.98 -30.04 -27.50
CA ILE A 79 0.58 -30.22 -28.89
C ILE A 79 1.64 -29.65 -29.85
N VAL A 80 2.16 -28.45 -29.57
CA VAL A 80 3.21 -27.82 -30.40
C VAL A 80 4.48 -28.67 -30.41
N ILE A 81 4.91 -29.15 -29.23
CA ILE A 81 6.09 -30.03 -29.12
C ILE A 81 5.88 -31.31 -29.92
N LEU A 82 4.70 -31.92 -29.81
CA LEU A 82 4.36 -33.15 -30.53
C LEU A 82 4.37 -32.93 -32.06
N ALA A 83 3.76 -31.84 -32.53
CA ALA A 83 3.75 -31.49 -33.95
C ALA A 83 5.17 -31.30 -34.50
N VAL A 84 6.03 -30.56 -33.78
CA VAL A 84 7.44 -30.35 -34.17
C VAL A 84 8.22 -31.67 -34.20
N ALA A 85 8.02 -32.54 -33.20
CA ALA A 85 8.67 -33.85 -33.15
C ALA A 85 8.27 -34.73 -34.34
N LEU A 86 6.99 -34.71 -34.73
CA LEU A 86 6.49 -35.45 -35.89
C LEU A 86 7.06 -34.90 -37.20
N ILE A 87 7.11 -33.58 -37.38
CA ILE A 87 7.73 -32.95 -38.56
C ILE A 87 9.20 -33.36 -38.69
N LYS A 88 9.95 -33.30 -37.58
CA LYS A 88 11.36 -33.69 -37.55
C LYS A 88 11.56 -35.19 -37.80
N ARG A 89 10.64 -36.04 -37.36
CA ARG A 89 10.69 -37.48 -37.63
C ARG A 89 10.48 -37.75 -39.11
N THR A 90 9.48 -37.14 -39.73
CA THR A 90 9.16 -37.35 -41.15
C THR A 90 10.26 -36.85 -42.09
N SER A 91 10.97 -35.77 -41.73
CA SER A 91 12.08 -35.25 -42.55
C SER A 91 13.35 -36.11 -42.50
N ARG A 92 13.55 -36.92 -41.45
CA ARG A 92 14.70 -37.85 -41.35
C ARG A 92 14.51 -39.17 -42.09
N THR A 93 13.29 -39.46 -42.56
CA THR A 93 12.94 -40.74 -43.23
C THR A 93 12.86 -40.61 -44.75
N LYS A 94 13.22 -39.45 -45.32
CA LYS A 94 13.46 -39.23 -46.74
C LYS A 94 14.96 -39.21 -47.00
#